data_AF-A0A151HCU5-F1
#
_entry.id   AF-A0A151HCU5-F1
#
_cell.length_a   1.000
_cell.length_b   1.000
_cell.length_c   1.000
_cell.angle_alpha   90.00
_cell.angle_beta   90.00
_cell.angle_gamma   90.00
#
_symmetry.space_group_name_H-M   'P 1'
#
loop_
_entity.id
_entity.type
_entity.pdbx_description
1 polymer ?
#
loop_
_entity_poly.entity_id
_entity_poly.type
_entity_poly.pdbx_seq_one_letter_code
_entity_poly.pdbx_strand_id
1 'polypeptide(L)'
;MFLLFSRSRGTGDRNDSLSGMENTVIFLISSMQYVFCCAAFTSSGFPWRKAIWTNRLCFLGMALLVILPSLLLLFTPAEVPPPSSHCFGFLAAWLNLRVASIPLFFRLQLLQLAACNGALALLFEMVIVKRLLERHVEESTLKSSRINSAHIPADRRRYTVTVVYP
;
A
#
# COMPACT_ATOMS: atom_id res chain seq x y z
N MET A 1 2.12 -39.53 -3.53
CA MET A 1 3.43 -39.40 -4.21
C MET A 1 3.82 -37.93 -4.24
N PHE A 2 4.27 -37.39 -3.09
CA PHE A 2 5.03 -36.13 -2.92
C PHE A 2 5.52 -36.11 -1.47
N LEU A 3 6.25 -37.16 -1.09
CA LEU A 3 6.99 -37.25 0.16
C LEU A 3 8.46 -37.37 -0.25
N LEU A 4 9.14 -36.22 -0.33
CA LEU A 4 10.60 -36.12 -0.35
C LEU A 4 10.98 -34.67 -0.04
N PHE A 5 10.50 -34.17 1.09
CA PHE A 5 11.10 -32.99 1.73
C PHE A 5 12.37 -33.48 2.44
N SER A 6 13.44 -33.61 1.67
CA SER A 6 14.74 -34.05 2.17
C SER A 6 15.27 -33.01 3.14
N ARG A 7 15.22 -33.35 4.43
CA ARG A 7 15.82 -32.61 5.53
C ARG A 7 17.34 -32.76 5.44
N SER A 8 18.02 -31.77 4.86
CA SER A 8 19.47 -31.64 5.01
C SER A 8 19.78 -30.85 6.28
N ARG A 9 20.37 -31.54 7.27
CA ARG A 9 21.08 -30.92 8.39
C ARG A 9 22.49 -30.59 7.91
N GLY A 10 22.86 -29.32 7.88
CA GLY A 10 24.21 -28.86 7.59
C GLY A 10 24.53 -27.59 8.36
N THR A 11 25.37 -27.71 9.37
CA THR A 11 26.01 -26.62 10.11
C THR A 11 26.90 -25.81 9.17
N GLY A 12 26.44 -24.63 8.71
CA GLY A 12 27.24 -23.79 7.79
C GLY A 12 26.69 -22.39 7.41
N ASP A 13 25.40 -22.07 7.59
CA ASP A 13 24.74 -21.04 6.78
C ASP A 13 23.93 -19.98 7.55
N ARG A 14 24.57 -19.12 8.35
CA ARG A 14 23.88 -17.92 8.86
C ARG A 14 23.67 -16.85 7.79
N ASN A 15 24.52 -16.81 6.75
CA ASN A 15 24.45 -15.80 5.69
C ASN A 15 23.58 -16.20 4.49
N ASP A 16 23.43 -17.50 4.20
CA ASP A 16 22.55 -17.97 3.12
C ASP A 16 21.06 -17.80 3.44
N SER A 17 20.72 -17.68 4.72
CA SER A 17 19.35 -17.40 5.18
C SER A 17 18.82 -16.04 4.66
N LEU A 18 19.71 -15.07 4.39
CA LEU A 18 19.32 -13.73 3.93
C LEU A 18 19.14 -13.65 2.40
N SER A 19 19.86 -14.48 1.63
CA SER A 19 19.82 -14.48 0.15
C SER A 19 18.98 -15.65 -0.38
N GLY A 20 17.85 -15.93 0.27
CA GLY A 20 16.92 -16.99 -0.11
C GLY A 20 15.89 -16.54 -1.15
N MET A 21 15.36 -17.50 -1.91
CA MET A 21 14.17 -17.30 -2.75
C MET A 21 12.99 -16.82 -1.90
N GLU A 22 12.81 -17.43 -0.73
CA GLU A 22 11.74 -17.10 0.22
C GLU A 22 11.83 -15.64 0.69
N ASN A 23 13.03 -15.18 1.06
CA ASN A 23 13.23 -13.79 1.49
C ASN A 23 12.96 -12.80 0.35
N THR A 24 13.37 -13.15 -0.88
CA THR A 24 13.09 -12.34 -2.07
C THR A 24 11.59 -12.18 -2.28
N VAL A 25 10.82 -13.27 -2.19
CA VAL A 25 9.36 -13.25 -2.36
C VAL A 25 8.69 -12.45 -1.24
N ILE A 26 9.08 -12.68 0.00
CA ILE A 26 8.53 -11.96 1.17
C ILE A 26 8.80 -10.46 1.03
N PHE A 27 10.03 -10.06 0.67
CA PHE A 27 10.37 -8.66 0.47
C PHE A 27 9.52 -8.01 -0.63
N LEU A 28 9.43 -8.63 -1.81
CA LEU A 28 8.69 -8.09 -2.96
C LEU A 28 7.20 -7.96 -2.67
N ILE A 29 6.59 -8.93 -2.00
CA ILE A 29 5.16 -8.89 -1.67
C ILE A 29 4.88 -7.92 -0.52
N SER A 30 5.61 -8.03 0.59
CA SER A 30 5.36 -7.19 1.77
C SER A 30 5.56 -5.71 1.48
N SER A 31 6.57 -5.34 0.69
CA SER A 31 6.80 -3.95 0.28
C SER A 31 5.59 -3.36 -0.45
N MET A 32 4.97 -4.10 -1.39
CA MET A 32 3.74 -3.67 -2.05
C MET A 32 2.56 -3.59 -1.08
N GLN A 33 2.41 -4.58 -0.17
CA GLN A 33 1.31 -4.61 0.80
C GLN A 33 1.31 -3.38 1.71
N TYR A 34 2.49 -2.98 2.22
CA TYR A 34 2.62 -1.77 3.02
C TYR A 34 2.17 -0.54 2.24
N VAL A 35 2.55 -0.43 0.97
CA VAL A 35 2.14 0.70 0.13
C VAL A 35 0.62 0.68 -0.11
N PHE A 36 0.01 -0.48 -0.35
CA PHE A 36 -1.45 -0.56 -0.51
C PHE A 36 -2.20 -0.19 0.77
N CYS A 37 -1.74 -0.64 1.94
CA CYS A 37 -2.32 -0.22 3.22
C CYS A 37 -2.21 1.30 3.43
N CYS A 38 -1.04 1.88 3.15
CA CYS A 38 -0.85 3.33 3.20
C CYS A 38 -1.75 4.07 2.20
N ALA A 39 -1.90 3.54 0.98
CA ALA A 39 -2.76 4.12 -0.05
C ALA A 39 -4.23 4.08 0.36
N ALA A 40 -4.69 2.96 0.93
CA ALA A 40 -6.03 2.80 1.47
C ALA A 40 -6.33 3.88 2.52
N PHE A 41 -5.58 3.92 3.63
CA PHE A 41 -5.88 4.86 4.72
C PHE A 41 -5.72 6.35 4.35
N THR A 42 -4.89 6.67 3.35
CA THR A 42 -4.67 8.07 2.96
C THR A 42 -5.60 8.53 1.82
N SER A 43 -6.35 7.61 1.21
CA SER A 43 -7.32 7.95 0.16
C SER A 43 -8.54 8.68 0.73
N SER A 44 -9.00 8.29 1.93
CA SER A 44 -10.17 8.90 2.59
C SER A 44 -9.77 10.04 3.52
N GLY A 45 -9.18 11.10 2.97
CA GLY A 45 -8.82 12.29 3.75
C GLY A 45 -10.03 13.05 4.32
N PHE A 46 -11.24 12.82 3.82
CA PHE A 46 -12.42 13.55 4.26
C PHE A 46 -12.78 13.21 5.72
N PRO A 47 -13.09 14.17 6.61
CA PRO A 47 -13.16 15.60 6.35
C PRO A 47 -11.93 16.38 6.80
N TRP A 48 -10.92 15.72 7.40
CA TRP A 48 -9.82 16.39 8.11
C TRP A 48 -8.57 16.67 7.25
N ARG A 49 -8.43 16.05 6.08
CA ARG A 49 -7.26 16.17 5.19
C ARG A 49 -7.67 16.13 3.71
N LYS A 50 -6.81 16.70 2.86
CA LYS A 50 -6.94 16.52 1.39
C LYS A 50 -6.47 15.13 1.00
N ALA A 51 -6.99 14.63 -0.10
CA ALA A 51 -6.61 13.31 -0.59
C ALA A 51 -5.15 13.23 -1.02
N ILE A 52 -4.54 12.04 -0.89
CA ILE A 52 -3.09 11.82 -1.07
C ILE A 52 -2.55 12.28 -2.43
N TRP A 53 -3.33 12.19 -3.50
CA TRP A 53 -2.90 12.60 -4.84
C TRP A 53 -2.62 14.10 -4.96
N THR A 54 -3.08 14.92 -4.01
CA THR A 54 -2.74 16.34 -3.96
C THR A 54 -1.26 16.56 -3.65
N ASN A 55 -0.61 15.63 -2.95
CA ASN A 55 0.84 15.61 -2.78
C ASN A 55 1.48 14.75 -3.87
N ARG A 56 1.84 15.40 -4.99
CA ARG A 56 2.40 14.71 -6.17
C ARG A 56 3.69 13.93 -5.87
N LEU A 57 4.55 14.45 -4.99
CA LEU A 57 5.82 13.79 -4.63
C LEU A 57 5.56 12.51 -3.83
N CYS A 58 4.67 12.57 -2.85
CA CYS A 58 4.28 11.39 -2.06
C CYS A 58 3.59 10.35 -2.95
N PHE A 59 2.66 10.77 -3.81
CA PHE A 59 1.97 9.89 -4.74
C PHE A 59 2.94 9.23 -5.73
N LEU A 60 3.89 9.99 -6.28
CA LEU A 60 4.91 9.46 -7.19
C LEU A 60 5.85 8.48 -6.49
N GLY A 61 6.26 8.78 -5.25
CA GLY A 61 7.08 7.86 -4.44
C GLY A 61 6.37 6.54 -4.16
N MET A 62 5.09 6.59 -3.79
CA MET A 62 4.26 5.40 -3.59
C MET A 62 4.11 4.59 -4.88
N ALA A 63 3.87 5.26 -6.02
CA ALA A 63 3.80 4.60 -7.31
C ALA A 63 5.12 3.90 -7.68
N LEU A 64 6.27 4.55 -7.45
CA LEU A 64 7.58 3.95 -7.67
C LEU A 64 7.82 2.72 -6.79
N LEU A 65 7.41 2.78 -5.52
CA LEU A 65 7.54 1.66 -4.57
C LEU A 65 6.65 0.46 -4.92
N VAL A 66 5.62 0.61 -5.75
CA VAL A 66 4.82 -0.50 -6.29
C VAL A 66 5.37 -0.97 -7.63
N ILE A 67 5.73 -0.03 -8.51
CA ILE A 67 6.21 -0.32 -9.86
C ILE A 67 7.54 -1.08 -9.82
N LEU A 68 8.51 -0.64 -9.02
CA LEU A 68 9.83 -1.27 -8.94
C LEU A 68 9.77 -2.77 -8.58
N PRO A 69 9.13 -3.19 -7.47
CA PRO A 69 9.02 -4.61 -7.16
C PRO A 69 8.14 -5.37 -8.16
N SER A 70 7.18 -4.72 -8.82
CA SER A 70 6.38 -5.34 -9.89
C SER A 70 7.22 -5.62 -11.12
N LEU A 71 8.08 -4.68 -11.53
CA LEU A 71 9.02 -4.85 -12.63
C LEU A 71 10.05 -5.93 -12.31
N LEU A 72 10.52 -6.02 -11.07
CA LEU A 72 11.42 -7.10 -10.63
C LEU A 72 10.73 -8.48 -10.66
N LEU A 73 9.42 -8.56 -10.44
CA LEU A 73 8.67 -9.83 -10.63
C LEU A 73 8.47 -10.15 -12.12
N LEU A 74 8.21 -9.13 -12.95
CA LEU A 74 7.87 -9.33 -14.35
C LEU A 74 9.07 -9.61 -15.25
N PHE A 75 10.21 -8.99 -14.95
CA PHE A 75 11.41 -9.07 -15.77
C PHE A 75 12.62 -9.56 -14.96
N THR A 76 13.40 -10.46 -15.56
CA THR A 76 14.76 -10.74 -15.07
C THR A 76 15.78 -9.83 -15.73
N PRO A 77 16.94 -9.58 -15.09
CA PRO A 77 18.02 -8.80 -15.71
C PRO A 77 18.50 -9.34 -17.07
N ALA A 78 18.28 -10.64 -17.33
CA ALA A 78 18.66 -11.29 -18.58
C ALA A 78 17.69 -11.02 -19.74
N GLU A 79 16.44 -10.64 -19.46
CA GLU A 79 15.40 -10.43 -20.46
C GLU A 79 15.30 -8.97 -20.93
N VAL A 80 15.99 -8.06 -20.25
CA VAL A 80 15.94 -6.62 -20.52
C VAL A 80 17.15 -6.20 -21.38
N PRO A 81 16.96 -5.41 -22.45
CA PRO A 81 18.08 -4.92 -23.26
C PRO A 81 18.97 -3.93 -22.49
N PRO A 82 20.26 -3.79 -22.84
CA PRO A 82 21.13 -2.73 -22.29
C PRO A 82 20.62 -1.34 -22.70
N PRO A 83 20.74 -0.30 -21.85
CA PRO A 83 21.47 -0.23 -20.59
C PRO A 83 20.65 -0.55 -19.33
N SER A 84 19.33 -0.71 -19.44
CA SER A 84 18.45 -0.92 -18.28
C SER A 84 18.76 -2.22 -17.54
N SER A 85 19.25 -3.26 -18.23
CA SER A 85 19.74 -4.50 -17.61
C SER A 85 20.77 -4.27 -16.50
N HIS A 86 21.68 -3.30 -16.66
CA HIS A 86 22.68 -2.98 -15.64
C HIS A 86 22.06 -2.34 -14.40
N CYS A 87 21.10 -1.44 -14.58
CA CYS A 87 20.40 -0.82 -13.46
C CYS A 87 19.56 -1.85 -12.68
N PHE A 88 18.86 -2.74 -13.41
CA PHE A 88 18.09 -3.82 -12.80
C PHE A 88 18.98 -4.83 -12.06
N GLY A 89 20.09 -5.23 -12.68
CA GLY A 89 21.08 -6.12 -12.07
C GLY A 89 21.72 -5.50 -10.83
N PHE A 90 22.09 -4.22 -10.88
CA PHE A 90 22.62 -3.48 -9.73
C PHE A 90 21.62 -3.38 -8.59
N LEU A 91 20.36 -3.03 -8.88
CA LEU A 91 19.31 -2.93 -7.87
C LEU A 91 19.01 -4.29 -7.22
N ALA A 92 18.91 -5.34 -8.02
CA ALA A 92 18.71 -6.70 -7.52
C ALA A 92 19.91 -7.18 -6.68
N ALA A 93 21.14 -6.83 -7.07
CA ALA A 93 22.34 -7.15 -6.32
C ALA A 93 22.43 -6.36 -5.01
N TRP A 94 22.10 -5.06 -5.02
CA TRP A 94 22.04 -4.23 -3.80
C TRP A 94 21.03 -4.81 -2.81
N LEU A 95 19.82 -5.13 -3.29
CA LEU A 95 18.77 -5.71 -2.46
C LEU A 95 18.99 -7.21 -2.16
N ASN A 96 20.08 -7.81 -2.68
CA ASN A 96 20.43 -9.22 -2.54
C ASN A 96 19.28 -10.18 -2.92
N LEU A 97 18.57 -9.85 -4.00
CA LEU A 97 17.38 -10.56 -4.47
C LEU A 97 17.73 -11.65 -5.47
N ARG A 98 17.27 -12.87 -5.24
CA ARG A 98 17.45 -14.03 -6.14
C ARG A 98 16.26 -14.23 -7.08
N VAL A 99 15.89 -13.17 -7.82
CA VAL A 99 14.73 -13.16 -8.73
C VAL A 99 14.87 -14.20 -9.85
N ALA A 100 16.08 -14.40 -10.38
CA ALA A 100 16.34 -15.34 -11.48
C ALA A 100 16.04 -16.80 -11.10
N SER A 101 16.07 -17.14 -9.81
CA SER A 101 15.82 -18.50 -9.32
C SER A 101 14.32 -18.86 -9.28
N ILE A 102 13.44 -17.88 -9.45
CA ILE A 102 11.99 -18.07 -9.35
C ILE A 102 11.43 -18.34 -10.76
N PRO A 103 10.63 -19.39 -10.99
CA PRO A 103 10.01 -19.64 -12.28
C PRO A 103 8.99 -18.54 -12.62
N LEU A 104 8.94 -18.11 -13.88
CA LEU A 104 8.08 -17.01 -14.33
C LEU A 104 6.59 -17.21 -13.98
N PHE A 105 6.09 -18.44 -14.12
CA PHE A 105 4.71 -18.79 -13.75
C PHE A 105 4.40 -18.43 -12.29
N PHE A 106 5.31 -18.74 -11.37
CA PHE A 106 5.15 -18.43 -9.95
C PHE A 106 5.22 -16.92 -9.70
N ARG A 107 6.07 -16.18 -10.43
CA ARG A 107 6.13 -14.72 -10.32
C ARG A 107 4.81 -14.05 -10.74
N LEU A 108 4.16 -14.55 -11.79
CA LEU A 108 2.86 -14.06 -12.24
C LEU A 108 1.76 -14.35 -11.20
N GLN A 109 1.78 -15.53 -10.58
CA GLN A 109 0.87 -15.86 -9.47
C GLN A 109 1.08 -14.93 -8.27
N LEU A 110 2.33 -14.62 -7.93
CA LEU A 110 2.68 -13.67 -6.87
C LEU A 110 2.17 -12.26 -7.19
N LEU A 111 2.32 -11.81 -8.43
CA LEU A 111 1.81 -10.51 -8.88
C LEU A 111 0.28 -10.47 -8.84
N GLN A 112 -0.39 -11.55 -9.26
CA GLN A 112 -1.84 -11.69 -9.17
C GLN A 112 -2.31 -11.64 -7.71
N LEU A 113 -1.61 -12.32 -6.79
CA LEU A 113 -1.90 -12.29 -5.37
C LEU A 113 -1.73 -10.88 -4.79
N ALA A 114 -0.64 -10.19 -5.13
CA ALA A 114 -0.40 -8.81 -4.72
C ALA A 114 -1.49 -7.86 -5.24
N ALA A 115 -1.90 -8.01 -6.51
CA ALA A 115 -2.97 -7.22 -7.11
C ALA A 115 -4.32 -7.48 -6.44
N CYS A 116 -4.66 -8.75 -6.16
CA CYS A 116 -5.87 -9.11 -5.42
C CYS A 116 -5.87 -8.53 -4.01
N ASN A 117 -4.74 -8.63 -3.29
CA ASN A 117 -4.60 -8.06 -1.96
C ASN A 117 -4.74 -6.53 -1.96
N GLY A 118 -4.12 -5.85 -2.93
CA GLY A 118 -4.26 -4.40 -3.11
C GLY A 118 -5.71 -4.01 -3.42
N ALA A 119 -6.38 -4.74 -4.30
CA ALA A 119 -7.79 -4.50 -4.63
C ALA A 119 -8.69 -4.68 -3.40
N LEU A 120 -8.49 -5.74 -2.61
CA LEU A 120 -9.23 -5.97 -1.37
C LEU A 120 -8.98 -4.86 -0.34
N ALA A 121 -7.74 -4.41 -0.18
CA ALA A 121 -7.41 -3.32 0.74
C ALA A 121 -8.11 -2.01 0.33
N LEU A 122 -8.12 -1.69 -0.97
CA LEU A 122 -8.81 -0.50 -1.48
C LEU A 122 -10.35 -0.63 -1.40
N LEU A 123 -10.90 -1.81 -1.65
CA LEU A 123 -12.34 -2.06 -1.50
C LEU A 123 -12.78 -1.92 -0.03
N PHE A 124 -11.97 -2.44 0.90
CA PHE A 124 -12.21 -2.29 2.33
C PHE A 124 -12.30 -0.81 2.72
N GLU A 125 -11.35 0.00 2.27
CA GLU A 125 -11.36 1.44 2.51
C GLU A 125 -12.63 2.11 1.93
N MET A 126 -12.91 1.85 0.66
CA MET A 126 -14.01 2.49 -0.07
C MET A 126 -15.38 2.14 0.51
N VAL A 127 -15.56 0.92 1.02
CA VAL A 127 -16.84 0.43 1.53
C VAL A 127 -16.96 0.62 3.03
N ILE A 128 -15.99 0.13 3.80
CA ILE A 128 -16.10 0.04 5.26
C ILE A 128 -15.67 1.35 5.90
N VAL A 129 -14.47 1.83 5.59
CA VAL A 129 -13.93 3.03 6.23
C VAL A 129 -14.77 4.25 5.88
N LYS A 130 -15.13 4.41 4.60
CA LYS A 130 -16.02 5.51 4.18
C LYS A 130 -17.35 5.52 4.93
N ARG A 131 -18.02 4.37 5.06
CA ARG A 131 -19.31 4.27 5.78
C ARG A 131 -19.18 4.53 7.28
N LEU A 132 -18.11 4.04 7.91
CA LEU A 132 -17.87 4.30 9.33
C LEU A 132 -17.56 5.77 9.59
N LEU A 133 -16.81 6.40 8.69
CA LEU A 133 -16.43 7.80 8.78
C LEU A 133 -17.63 8.72 8.58
N GLU A 134 -18.48 8.44 7.60
CA GLU A 134 -19.75 9.16 7.39
C GLU A 134 -20.62 9.14 8.65
N ARG A 135 -20.79 7.96 9.28
CA ARG A 135 -21.54 7.83 10.54
C ARG A 135 -20.89 8.62 11.67
N HIS A 136 -19.58 8.55 11.82
CA HIS A 136 -18.87 9.25 12.89
C HIS A 136 -18.97 10.78 12.75
N VAL A 137 -18.91 11.29 11.52
CA VAL A 137 -19.07 12.73 11.22
C VAL A 137 -20.51 13.18 11.50
N GLU A 138 -21.51 12.37 11.14
CA GLU A 138 -22.91 12.65 11.44
C GLU A 138 -23.15 12.71 12.97
N GLU A 139 -22.66 11.74 13.74
CA GLU A 139 -22.76 11.76 15.19
C GLU A 139 -22.07 12.98 15.83
N SER A 140 -20.91 13.36 15.29
CA SER A 140 -20.13 14.51 15.79
C SER A 140 -20.83 15.84 15.50
N THR A 141 -21.41 15.98 14.31
CA THR A 141 -22.18 17.18 13.91
C THR A 141 -23.48 17.31 14.71
N LEU A 142 -24.20 16.21 14.95
CA LEU A 142 -25.40 16.19 15.80
C LEU A 142 -25.12 16.54 17.27
N LYS A 143 -23.98 16.09 17.83
CA LYS A 143 -23.57 16.47 19.18
C LYS A 143 -23.25 17.97 19.26
N SER A 144 -22.53 18.49 18.27
CA SER A 144 -22.17 19.91 18.18
C SER A 144 -23.41 20.82 18.03
N SER A 145 -24.37 20.43 17.19
CA SER A 145 -25.62 21.19 17.03
C SER A 145 -26.45 21.22 18.32
N ARG A 146 -26.55 20.10 19.04
CA ARG A 146 -27.27 20.04 20.32
C ARG A 146 -26.66 20.96 21.37
N ILE A 147 -25.33 21.05 21.45
CA ILE A 147 -24.63 21.94 22.38
C ILE A 147 -24.87 23.41 21.99
N ASN A 148 -24.74 23.75 20.70
CA ASN A 148 -24.97 25.11 20.22
C ASN A 148 -26.43 25.56 20.44
N SER A 149 -27.42 24.69 20.22
CA SER A 149 -28.83 25.01 20.49
C SER A 149 -29.13 25.16 21.98
N ALA A 150 -28.44 24.42 22.86
CA ALA A 150 -28.57 24.58 24.30
C ALA A 150 -27.91 25.86 24.85
N HIS A 151 -26.99 26.48 24.08
CA HIS A 151 -26.25 27.66 24.47
C HIS A 151 -26.72 28.96 23.79
N ILE A 152 -27.87 28.96 23.11
CA ILE A 152 -28.53 30.19 22.68
C ILE A 152 -29.35 30.71 23.87
N PRO A 153 -28.90 31.70 24.65
CA PRO A 153 -29.83 32.48 25.46
C PRO A 153 -30.84 33.11 24.50
N ALA A 154 -32.12 33.13 24.89
CA ALA A 154 -33.28 33.47 24.06
C ALA A 154 -33.29 34.89 23.44
N ASP A 155 -32.18 35.63 23.46
CA ASP A 155 -32.13 37.08 23.24
C ASP A 155 -31.26 37.53 22.05
N ARG A 156 -30.97 36.66 21.07
CA ARG A 156 -30.24 37.10 19.85
C ARG A 156 -30.82 36.57 18.55
N ARG A 157 -32.06 36.94 18.27
CA ARG A 157 -32.55 37.05 16.88
C ARG A 157 -32.00 38.33 16.26
N ARG A 158 -30.87 38.25 15.57
CA ARG A 158 -30.45 39.08 14.41
C ARG A 158 -29.01 38.67 14.11
N TYR A 159 -28.60 38.81 12.85
CA TYR A 159 -27.31 38.39 12.26
C TYR A 159 -27.30 36.97 11.67
N THR A 160 -27.91 36.88 10.49
CA THR A 160 -27.63 35.86 9.47
C THR A 160 -26.17 35.94 9.02
N VAL A 161 -25.37 34.94 9.37
CA VAL A 161 -24.02 34.77 8.83
C VAL A 161 -24.12 33.99 7.52
N THR A 162 -23.94 34.67 6.40
CA THR A 162 -23.75 34.04 5.09
C THR A 162 -22.35 33.47 5.01
N VAL A 163 -22.23 32.14 5.05
CA VAL A 163 -20.97 31.43 4.82
C VAL A 163 -20.68 31.45 3.32
N VAL A 164 -19.69 32.23 2.92
CA VAL A 164 -19.13 32.21 1.55
C VAL A 164 -18.10 31.10 1.50
N TYR A 165 -18.33 30.09 0.66
CA TYR A 165 -17.33 29.08 0.37
C TYR A 165 -16.32 29.63 -0.67
N PRO A 166 -15.00 29.47 -0.43
CA PRO A 166 -13.98 29.76 -1.42
C PRO A 166 -13.92 28.70 -2.54
#